data_AF-A0A968L124-F1
#
_entry.id   AF-A0A968L124-F1
#
_cell.length_a   1.000
_cell.length_b   1.000
_cell.length_c   1.000
_cell.angle_alpha   90.00
_cell.angle_beta   90.00
_cell.angle_gamma   90.00
#
_symmetry.space_group_name_H-M   'P 1'
#
loop_
_entity.id
_entity.type
_entity.pdbx_description
1 polymer ?
#
loop_
_entity_poly.entity_id
_entity_poly.type
_entity_poly.pdbx_seq_one_letter_code
_entity_poly.pdbx_strand_id
1 'polypeptide(L)' 'SAGVSVQALVALIRRLRDRIAAIDPTHQYIDTVRGHGIRLDNPPA' A
#
# COMPACT_ATOMS: atom_id res chain seq x y z
N SER A 1 -3.86 20.48 13.32
CA SER A 1 -3.88 19.10 12.84
C SER A 1 -2.48 18.53 12.96
N ALA A 2 -2.24 17.57 13.87
CA ALA A 2 -0.94 16.90 13.94
C ALA A 2 -0.76 16.11 12.63
N GLY A 3 0.25 16.47 11.83
CA GLY A 3 0.54 15.78 10.58
C GLY A 3 1.00 14.34 10.84
N VAL A 4 0.65 13.43 9.95
CA VAL A 4 1.21 12.08 9.97
C VAL A 4 2.65 12.15 9.46
N SER A 5 3.59 11.57 10.21
CA SER A 5 4.99 11.52 9.76
C SER A 5 5.14 10.60 8.55
N VAL A 6 6.13 10.87 7.70
CA VAL A 6 6.46 10.00 6.56
C VAL A 6 6.74 8.57 7.02
N GLN A 7 7.37 8.41 8.18
CA GLN A 7 7.67 7.09 8.75
C GLN A 7 6.39 6.34 9.15
N ALA A 8 5.42 7.03 9.75
CA ALA A 8 4.13 6.43 10.08
C ALA A 8 3.36 6.02 8.82
N LEU A 9 3.43 6.82 7.75
CA LEU A 9 2.84 6.47 6.46
C LEU A 9 3.47 5.21 5.84
N VAL A 10 4.81 5.13 5.81
CA VAL A 10 5.52 3.94 5.31
C VAL A 10 5.16 2.70 6.12
N ALA A 11 5.11 2.82 7.45
CA ALA A 11 4.72 1.73 8.33
C ALA A 11 3.28 1.26 8.07
N LEU A 12 2.37 2.20 7.81
CA LEU A 12 0.98 1.89 7.48
C LEU A 12 0.86 1.14 6.16
N ILE A 13 1.54 1.61 5.10
CA ILE A 13 1.53 0.97 3.78
C ILE A 13 2.06 -0.47 3.87
N ARG A 14 3.16 -0.68 4.61
CA ARG A 14 3.71 -2.03 4.82
C ARG A 14 2.70 -2.94 5.53
N ARG A 15 2.11 -2.47 6.64
CA ARG A 15 1.11 -3.24 7.40
C ARG A 15 -0.11 -3.58 6.55
N LEU A 16 -0.53 -2.67 5.68
CA LEU A 16 -1.65 -2.91 4.78
C LEU A 16 -1.30 -3.98 3.73
N ARG A 17 -0.12 -3.90 3.11
CA ARG A 17 0.37 -4.93 2.17
C ARG A 17 0.42 -6.30 2.84
N ASP A 18 0.99 -6.39 4.04
CA ASP A 18 1.09 -7.66 4.79
C ASP A 18 -0.31 -8.23 5.08
N ARG A 19 -1.27 -7.38 5.43
CA ARG A 19 -2.65 -7.81 5.73
C ARG A 19 -3.39 -8.31 4.49
N ILE A 20 -3.21 -7.66 3.34
CA ILE A 20 -3.85 -8.07 2.08
C ILE A 20 -3.23 -9.37 1.59
N ALA A 21 -1.91 -9.51 1.62
CA ALA A 21 -1.20 -10.71 1.22
C ALA A 21 -1.58 -11.94 2.08
N ALA A 22 -1.98 -11.73 3.33
CA ALA A 22 -2.51 -12.80 4.18
C ALA A 22 -3.89 -13.32 3.74
N ILE A 23 -4.64 -12.55 2.96
CA ILE A 23 -6.00 -12.88 2.48
C ILE A 23 -5.95 -13.36 1.03
N ASP A 24 -5.23 -12.62 0.18
CA ASP A 24 -4.99 -12.95 -1.22
C ASP A 24 -3.50 -12.76 -1.53
N PRO A 25 -2.68 -13.83 -1.44
CA PRO A 25 -1.26 -13.77 -1.75
C PRO A 25 -0.96 -13.73 -3.25
N THR A 26 -1.98 -13.92 -4.10
CA THR A 26 -1.78 -14.07 -5.55
C THR A 26 -1.82 -12.74 -6.30
N HIS A 27 -2.41 -11.70 -5.69
CA HIS A 27 -2.59 -10.40 -6.32
C HIS A 27 -1.88 -9.27 -5.55
N GLN A 28 -1.11 -8.46 -6.28
CA GLN A 28 -0.37 -7.33 -5.71
C GLN A 28 -1.16 -6.02 -5.83
N TYR A 29 -2.03 -5.74 -4.87
CA TYR A 29 -2.92 -4.57 -4.92
C TYR A 29 -2.25 -3.20 -4.77
N ILE A 30 -1.04 -3.12 -4.22
CA ILE A 30 -0.40 -1.84 -3.85
C ILE A 30 1.00 -1.76 -4.47
N ASP A 31 1.10 -1.07 -5.59
CA ASP A 31 2.34 -0.85 -6.33
C ASP A 31 3.07 0.41 -5.88
N THR A 32 4.40 0.35 -5.93
CA THR A 32 5.25 1.55 -5.84
C THR A 32 5.68 1.98 -7.24
N VAL A 33 5.28 3.16 -7.67
CA VAL A 33 5.68 3.76 -8.95
C VAL A 33 6.80 4.77 -8.70
N ARG A 34 7.98 4.50 -9.25
CA ARG A 34 9.15 5.39 -9.09
C ARG A 34 8.81 6.80 -9.58
N GLY A 35 9.12 7.80 -8.76
CA GLY A 35 8.83 9.21 -9.05
C GLY A 35 7.37 9.64 -8.91
N HIS A 36 6.44 8.71 -8.62
CA HIS A 36 4.99 9.01 -8.57
C HIS A 36 4.32 8.59 -7.25
N GLY A 37 4.88 7.64 -6.51
CA GLY A 37 4.35 7.21 -5.21
C GLY A 37 3.67 5.85 -5.26
N ILE A 38 2.42 5.77 -4.78
CA ILE A 38 1.68 4.51 -4.65
C ILE A 38 0.54 4.46 -5.67
N ARG A 39 0.36 3.30 -6.30
CA ARG A 39 -0.77 3.00 -7.20
C ARG A 39 -1.57 1.82 -6.64
N LEU A 40 -2.89 1.91 -6.71
CA LEU A 40 -3.78 0.78 -6.43
C LEU A 40 -4.02 0.00 -7.73
N ASP A 41 -3.68 -1.27 -7.71
CA ASP A 41 -3.91 -2.21 -8.81
C ASP A 41 -5.13 -3.08 -8.48
N ASN A 42 -6.31 -2.49 -8.60
CA ASN A 42 -7.56 -3.21 -8.38
C ASN A 42 -7.99 -3.92 -9.68
N PRO A 43 -8.52 -5.14 -9.58
CA PRO A 43 -9.14 -5.80 -10.73
C PRO A 43 -10.29 -4.93 -11.28
N PRO A 44 -10.58 -5.03 -12.59
CA PRO A 44 -11.70 -4.34 -13.19
C PRO A 44 -13.02 -4.74 -12.49
N ALA A 45 -13.92 -3.78 -12.34
CA ALA A 45 -15.25 -3.97 -11.75
C ALA A 45 -16.17 -4.80 -12.65
#